data_AF-A0A8H8WNT5-F1
#
_entry.id   AF-A0A8H8WNT5-F1
#
_cell.length_a   1.000
_cell.length_b   1.000
_cell.length_c   1.000
_cell.angle_alpha   90.00
_cell.angle_beta   90.00
_cell.angle_gamma   90.00
#
_symmetry.space_group_name_H-M   'P 1'
#
loop_
_entity.id
_entity.type
_entity.pdbx_description
1 polymer ?
#
loop_
_entity_poly.entity_id
_entity_poly.type
_entity_poly.pdbx_seq_one_letter_code
_entity_poly.pdbx_strand_id
1 'polypeptide(L)'
;MDKAAWHGLAFRSGFAMDPPDPKANIADSYATFGPRHLRMFTPRFHRPVGSPPTVGSSSTTWRINETIDGSVFARWRDNPEYRPPNLADWIGRYGVDPDQITGRPQGRGRDAGLVPTGTGTGMTNEAAASARKVNKIVP
;
A
#
# COMPACT_ATOMS: atom_id res chain seq x y z
N MET A 1 18.49 -1.43 16.39
CA MET A 1 17.60 -0.93 17.46
C MET A 1 18.26 0.18 18.29
N ASP A 2 19.51 0.54 17.97
CA ASP A 2 20.36 1.35 18.86
C ASP A 2 20.05 2.84 18.86
N LYS A 3 19.57 3.39 17.75
CA LYS A 3 19.29 4.83 17.64
C LYS A 3 18.27 5.31 18.66
N ALA A 4 17.20 4.56 18.88
CA ALA A 4 16.15 4.94 19.82
C ALA A 4 16.60 4.76 21.27
N ALA A 5 17.34 3.69 21.58
CA ALA A 5 17.94 3.47 22.90
C ALA A 5 18.94 4.58 23.24
N TRP A 6 19.73 5.04 22.25
CA TRP A 6 20.66 6.17 22.37
C TRP A 6 19.97 7.51 22.67
N HIS A 7 18.70 7.66 22.32
CA HIS A 7 17.89 8.83 22.66
C HIS A 7 17.11 8.67 23.97
N GLY A 8 17.49 7.70 24.81
CA GLY A 8 16.93 7.53 26.16
C GLY A 8 15.59 6.80 26.21
N LEU A 9 15.14 6.20 25.10
CA LEU A 9 13.96 5.32 25.14
C LEU A 9 14.32 3.98 25.79
N ALA A 10 13.68 3.68 26.92
CA ALA A 10 13.74 2.36 27.53
C ALA A 10 12.69 1.44 26.91
N PHE A 11 13.13 0.31 26.35
CA PHE A 11 12.24 -0.70 25.78
C PHE A 11 11.83 -1.71 26.86
N ARG A 12 10.52 -1.93 27.03
CA ARG A 12 10.02 -3.04 27.85
C ARG A 12 10.16 -4.33 27.07
N SER A 13 10.96 -5.28 27.58
CA SER A 13 11.01 -6.65 27.06
C SER A 13 9.75 -7.41 27.46
N GLY A 14 9.18 -8.20 26.55
CA GLY A 14 8.08 -9.13 26.85
C GLY A 14 6.69 -8.73 26.34
N PHE A 15 6.58 -7.84 25.34
CA PHE A 15 5.29 -7.63 24.67
C PHE A 15 4.96 -8.84 23.80
N ALA A 16 4.02 -9.68 24.25
CA ALA A 16 3.43 -10.73 23.44
C ALA A 16 2.36 -10.10 22.54
N MET A 17 2.49 -10.31 21.23
CA MET A 17 1.50 -9.89 20.25
C MET A 17 0.63 -11.09 19.91
N ASP A 18 -0.69 -10.92 19.94
CA ASP A 18 -1.60 -11.98 19.50
C ASP A 18 -1.34 -12.31 18.03
N PRO A 19 -1.51 -13.58 17.63
CA PRO A 19 -1.42 -13.95 16.23
C PRO A 19 -2.46 -13.17 15.41
N PRO A 20 -2.13 -12.73 14.18
CA PRO A 20 -3.08 -12.02 13.33
C PRO A 20 -4.29 -12.91 13.05
N ASP A 21 -5.49 -12.44 13.41
CA ASP A 21 -6.76 -13.10 13.12
C ASP A 21 -7.50 -12.35 11.99
N PRO A 22 -7.54 -12.90 10.76
CA PRO A 22 -8.27 -12.31 9.64
C PRO A 22 -9.79 -12.18 9.88
N LYS A 23 -10.34 -13.06 10.73
CA LYS A 23 -11.77 -13.13 11.06
C LYS A 23 -12.16 -12.26 12.23
N ALA A 24 -11.21 -11.56 12.85
CA ALA A 24 -11.51 -10.59 13.90
C ALA A 24 -12.53 -9.56 13.37
N ASN A 25 -13.42 -9.10 14.25
CA ASN A 25 -14.37 -8.06 13.90
C ASN A 25 -13.65 -6.75 13.53
N ILE A 26 -14.18 -6.02 12.56
CA ILE A 26 -13.65 -4.70 12.20
C ILE A 26 -14.01 -3.74 13.33
N ALA A 27 -13.00 -3.27 14.07
CA ALA A 27 -13.19 -2.29 15.13
C ALA A 27 -13.51 -0.91 14.53
N ASP A 28 -14.70 -0.37 14.84
CA ASP A 28 -15.05 1.03 14.56
C ASP A 28 -14.66 1.89 15.76
N SER A 29 -13.37 2.22 15.89
CA SER A 29 -12.90 3.10 16.98
C SER A 29 -13.53 4.50 16.90
N TYR A 30 -13.88 4.97 15.70
CA TYR A 30 -14.55 6.26 15.50
C TYR A 30 -15.93 6.30 16.16
N ALA A 31 -16.61 5.15 16.27
CA ALA A 31 -17.86 5.02 17.01
C ALA A 31 -17.75 5.42 18.48
N THR A 32 -16.57 5.24 19.07
CA THR A 32 -16.33 5.43 20.51
C THR A 32 -16.11 6.90 20.88
N PHE A 33 -15.69 7.74 19.93
CA PHE A 33 -15.25 9.12 20.21
C PHE A 33 -16.27 10.21 19.88
N GLY A 34 -17.43 9.88 19.30
CA GLY A 34 -18.40 10.88 18.84
C GLY A 34 -19.86 10.53 19.18
N PRO A 35 -20.72 11.54 19.40
CA PRO A 35 -22.14 11.31 19.63
C PRO A 35 -22.79 10.62 18.42
N ARG A 36 -23.63 9.61 18.69
CA ARG A 36 -24.26 8.76 17.66
C ARG A 36 -25.01 9.56 16.59
N HIS A 37 -25.62 10.68 16.98
CA HIS A 37 -26.39 11.55 16.08
C HIS A 37 -25.49 12.22 15.04
N LEU A 38 -24.29 12.68 15.43
CA LEU A 38 -23.37 13.33 14.51
C LEU A 38 -22.92 12.36 13.40
N ARG A 39 -22.73 11.08 13.74
CA ARG A 39 -22.34 10.01 12.81
C ARG A 39 -23.36 9.75 11.70
N MET A 40 -24.63 10.11 11.91
CA MET A 40 -25.66 9.98 10.88
C MET A 40 -25.53 11.07 9.80
N PHE A 41 -24.94 12.22 10.17
CA PHE A 41 -24.82 13.39 9.29
C PHE A 41 -23.39 13.58 8.77
N THR A 42 -22.38 12.97 9.39
CA THR A 42 -20.99 13.07 8.95
C THR A 42 -20.55 11.83 8.16
N PRO A 43 -20.16 11.99 6.89
CA PRO A 43 -19.63 10.86 6.12
C PRO A 43 -18.29 10.41 6.69
N ARG A 44 -18.00 9.11 6.59
CA ARG A 44 -16.67 8.58 6.92
C ARG A 44 -15.65 9.13 5.93
N PHE A 45 -14.53 9.63 6.45
CA PHE A 45 -13.43 10.08 5.61
C PHE A 45 -12.55 8.89 5.20
N HIS A 46 -12.68 8.47 3.94
CA HIS A 46 -11.84 7.43 3.35
C HIS A 46 -10.65 8.07 2.64
N ARG A 47 -9.45 7.95 3.23
CA ARG A 47 -8.24 8.53 2.63
C ARG A 47 -7.88 7.77 1.34
N PRO A 48 -7.73 8.48 0.20
CA PRO A 48 -7.31 7.85 -1.05
C PRO A 48 -5.86 7.37 -0.95
N VAL A 49 -5.65 6.08 -1.25
CA VAL A 49 -4.32 5.47 -1.28
C VAL A 49 -3.64 5.78 -2.61
N GLY A 50 -2.36 6.14 -2.58
CA GLY A 50 -1.58 6.39 -3.80
C GLY A 50 -1.98 7.67 -4.52
N SER A 51 -2.44 8.69 -3.79
CA SER A 51 -2.94 9.91 -4.42
C SER A 51 -1.87 10.56 -5.32
N PRO A 52 -2.26 11.08 -6.50
CA PRO A 52 -1.35 11.88 -7.31
C PRO A 52 -0.89 13.12 -6.52
N PRO A 53 0.28 13.68 -6.88
CA PRO A 53 0.78 14.89 -6.26
C PRO A 53 -0.23 16.02 -6.36
N THR A 54 -0.32 16.82 -5.30
CA THR A 54 -1.07 18.07 -5.33
C THR A 54 -0.14 19.16 -5.84
N VAL A 55 -0.42 19.65 -7.04
CA VAL A 55 0.31 20.78 -7.65
C VAL A 55 -0.31 22.07 -7.14
N GLY A 56 0.39 22.77 -6.25
CA GLY A 56 0.04 24.12 -5.82
C GLY A 56 0.65 25.19 -6.73
N SER A 57 0.27 26.45 -6.51
CA SER A 57 0.79 27.60 -7.28
C SER A 57 2.29 27.86 -7.06
N SER A 58 2.84 27.44 -5.92
CA SER A 58 4.25 27.67 -5.53
C SER A 58 5.04 26.37 -5.34
N SER A 59 4.38 25.27 -4.96
CA SER A 59 5.05 23.99 -4.72
C SER A 59 4.18 22.79 -5.07
N THR A 60 4.82 21.70 -5.49
CA THR A 60 4.17 20.40 -5.69
C THR A 60 4.39 19.54 -4.45
N THR A 61 3.31 19.16 -3.77
CA THR A 61 3.37 18.30 -2.58
C THR A 61 3.08 16.86 -2.96
N TRP A 62 4.00 15.97 -2.58
CA TRP A 62 3.87 14.52 -2.77
C TRP A 62 3.57 13.83 -1.44
N ARG A 63 2.74 12.78 -1.47
CA ARG A 63 2.67 11.81 -0.37
C ARG A 63 3.84 10.85 -0.48
N ILE A 64 4.83 11.01 0.40
CA ILE A 64 6.04 10.19 0.44
C ILE A 64 5.77 8.95 1.32
N ASN A 65 6.34 7.79 0.97
CA ASN A 65 6.33 6.55 1.76
C ASN A 65 4.95 5.93 2.05
N GLU A 66 3.95 6.16 1.20
CA GLU A 66 2.70 5.41 1.30
C GLU A 66 2.92 3.95 0.89
N THR A 67 2.75 3.03 1.83
CA THR A 67 2.94 1.59 1.63
C THR A 67 1.77 0.86 2.27
N ILE A 68 1.17 -0.09 1.56
CA ILE A 68 0.10 -0.92 2.10
C ILE A 68 0.74 -2.15 2.74
N ASP A 69 0.34 -2.48 3.97
CA ASP A 69 0.87 -3.64 4.67
C ASP A 69 0.35 -4.95 4.03
N GLY A 70 1.22 -5.95 3.87
CA GLY A 70 0.86 -7.24 3.26
C GLY A 70 -0.24 -7.98 4.01
N SER A 71 -0.36 -7.78 5.33
CA SER A 71 -1.44 -8.35 6.14
C SER A 71 -2.82 -7.83 5.74
N VAL A 72 -2.92 -6.65 5.13
CA VAL A 72 -4.17 -6.10 4.60
C VAL A 72 -4.68 -6.95 3.44
N PHE A 73 -3.79 -7.36 2.54
CA PHE A 73 -4.12 -8.25 1.42
C PHE A 73 -4.38 -9.68 1.88
N ALA A 74 -3.64 -10.17 2.88
CA ALA A 74 -3.94 -11.45 3.50
C ALA A 74 -5.36 -11.47 4.08
N ARG A 75 -5.74 -10.44 4.85
CA ARG A 75 -7.09 -10.32 5.40
C ARG A 75 -8.16 -10.14 4.32
N TRP A 76 -7.85 -9.42 3.24
CA TRP A 76 -8.76 -9.30 2.09
C TRP A 76 -9.06 -10.68 1.47
N ARG A 77 -8.04 -11.49 1.24
CA ARG A 77 -8.19 -12.86 0.71
C ARG A 77 -9.00 -13.76 1.65
N ASP A 78 -8.67 -13.73 2.94
CA ASP A 78 -9.21 -14.67 3.93
C ASP A 78 -10.61 -14.28 4.46
N ASN A 79 -10.99 -13.01 4.33
CA ASN A 79 -12.26 -12.49 4.84
C ASN A 79 -13.04 -11.73 3.75
N PRO A 80 -14.11 -12.33 3.18
CA PRO A 80 -14.96 -11.68 2.18
C PRO A 80 -15.67 -10.40 2.65
N GLU A 81 -15.90 -10.26 3.97
CA GLU A 81 -16.54 -9.06 4.54
C GLU A 81 -15.55 -7.89 4.69
N TYR A 82 -14.24 -8.16 4.64
CA TYR A 82 -13.21 -7.14 4.72
C TYR A 82 -12.93 -6.53 3.35
N ARG A 83 -13.79 -5.60 2.91
CA ARG A 83 -13.66 -4.88 1.63
C ARG A 83 -13.65 -3.35 1.84
N PRO A 84 -12.56 -2.78 2.40
CA PRO A 84 -12.50 -1.35 2.66
C PRO A 84 -12.57 -0.53 1.35
N PRO A 85 -13.43 0.51 1.27
CA PRO A 85 -13.67 1.26 0.02
C PRO A 85 -12.42 1.89 -0.59
N ASN A 86 -11.53 2.44 0.24
CA ASN A 86 -10.29 3.06 -0.23
C ASN A 86 -9.31 2.06 -0.87
N LEU A 87 -9.34 0.79 -0.45
CA LEU A 87 -8.53 -0.27 -1.06
C LEU A 87 -9.16 -0.75 -2.36
N ALA A 88 -10.50 -0.88 -2.41
CA ALA A 88 -11.23 -1.19 -3.63
C ALA A 88 -10.98 -0.13 -4.72
N ASP A 89 -11.03 1.15 -4.35
CA ASP A 89 -10.70 2.25 -5.25
C ASP A 89 -9.25 2.20 -5.73
N TRP A 90 -8.30 1.85 -4.85
CA TRP A 90 -6.89 1.73 -5.21
C TRP A 90 -6.65 0.57 -6.19
N ILE A 91 -7.26 -0.58 -5.93
CA ILE A 91 -7.26 -1.76 -6.83
C ILE A 91 -7.79 -1.35 -8.21
N GLY A 92 -8.95 -0.69 -8.26
CA GLY A 92 -9.56 -0.25 -9.51
C GLY A 92 -8.71 0.77 -10.28
N ARG A 93 -8.04 1.69 -9.57
CA ARG A 93 -7.16 2.70 -10.19
C ARG A 93 -5.91 2.11 -10.83
N TYR A 94 -5.36 1.05 -10.26
CA TYR A 94 -4.07 0.49 -10.68
C TYR A 94 -4.18 -0.88 -11.37
N GLY A 95 -5.39 -1.45 -11.47
CA GLY A 95 -5.63 -2.72 -12.14
C GLY A 95 -4.89 -3.89 -11.50
N VAL A 96 -4.71 -3.86 -10.18
CA VAL A 96 -3.95 -4.88 -9.46
C VAL A 96 -4.88 -5.98 -8.96
N ASP A 97 -4.51 -7.24 -9.15
CA ASP A 97 -5.22 -8.37 -8.55
C ASP A 97 -4.80 -8.52 -7.08
N PRO A 98 -5.68 -8.27 -6.09
CA PRO A 98 -5.35 -8.40 -4.67
C PRO A 98 -4.95 -9.83 -4.29
N ASP A 99 -5.37 -10.84 -5.04
CA ASP A 99 -5.06 -12.23 -4.76
C ASP A 99 -3.61 -12.60 -5.10
N GLN A 100 -2.99 -11.83 -6.01
CA GLN A 100 -1.62 -12.01 -6.49
C GLN A 100 -0.59 -11.17 -5.71
N ILE A 101 -1.03 -10.30 -4.78
CA ILE A 101 -0.12 -9.45 -4.01
C ILE A 101 0.46 -10.24 -2.83
N THR A 102 1.71 -10.67 -2.98
CA THR A 102 2.54 -11.21 -1.90
C THR A 102 3.58 -10.18 -1.48
N GLY A 103 3.32 -9.42 -0.41
CA GLY A 103 4.26 -8.41 0.11
C GLY A 103 3.63 -7.05 0.41
N ARG A 104 4.46 -6.02 0.53
CA ARG A 104 4.05 -4.64 0.84
C ARG A 104 4.14 -3.77 -0.43
N PRO A 105 3.07 -3.62 -1.23
CA PRO A 105 3.13 -2.78 -2.41
C PRO A 105 3.24 -1.30 -2.02
N GLN A 106 4.05 -0.57 -2.79
CA GLN A 106 4.08 0.88 -2.71
C GLN A 106 2.73 1.42 -3.19
N GLY A 107 2.21 2.47 -2.55
CA GLY A 107 0.94 3.09 -2.92
C GLY A 107 0.91 3.64 -4.36
N ARG A 108 2.07 3.86 -5.00
CA ARG A 108 2.19 4.22 -6.42
C ARG A 108 2.18 2.96 -7.29
N GLY A 109 1.07 2.69 -7.97
CA GLY A 109 0.92 1.52 -8.85
C GLY A 109 1.56 1.67 -10.24
N ARG A 110 2.85 2.01 -10.31
CA ARG A 110 3.67 1.77 -11.53
C ARG A 110 4.99 1.07 -11.27
N ASP A 111 5.35 0.91 -10.00
CA ASP A 111 6.62 0.32 -9.58
C ASP A 111 6.32 -0.87 -8.67
N ALA A 112 5.28 -1.65 -8.97
CA ALA A 112 5.11 -2.99 -8.45
C ALA A 112 6.20 -3.89 -9.07
N GLY A 113 7.47 -3.57 -8.79
CA GLY A 113 8.54 -4.52 -8.87
C GLY A 113 8.17 -5.63 -7.90
N LEU A 114 7.65 -6.73 -8.44
CA LEU A 114 8.08 -8.04 -7.97
C LEU A 114 9.61 -7.96 -7.90
N VAL A 115 10.16 -7.73 -6.71
CA VAL A 115 11.49 -8.19 -6.40
C VAL A 115 11.28 -9.61 -5.90
N PRO A 116 11.43 -10.65 -6.74
CA PRO A 116 11.53 -11.99 -6.23
C PRO A 116 12.78 -12.02 -5.36
N THR A 117 12.62 -12.08 -4.04
CA THR A 117 13.68 -12.51 -3.14
C THR A 117 13.86 -14.01 -3.35
N GLY A 118 14.49 -14.36 -4.47
CA GLY A 118 14.91 -15.70 -4.83
C GLY A 118 16.42 -15.69 -4.97
N THR A 119 17.09 -16.07 -3.88
CA THR A 119 18.45 -16.61 -3.92
C THR A 119 18.45 -17.79 -4.89
N GLY A 120 19.04 -17.63 -6.07
CA GLY A 120 19.00 -18.64 -7.12
C GLY A 120 19.86 -18.27 -8.31
N THR A 121 21.14 -18.65 -8.24
CA THR A 121 22.14 -18.63 -9.31
C THR A 121 21.62 -19.26 -10.61
N GLY A 122 21.82 -18.56 -11.74
CA GLY A 122 21.99 -19.19 -13.07
C GLY A 122 21.19 -18.60 -14.22
N MET A 123 21.92 -18.08 -15.23
CA MET A 123 21.66 -18.16 -16.69
C MET A 123 20.36 -17.50 -17.23
N THR A 124 20.31 -16.71 -18.31
CA THR A 124 21.22 -16.34 -19.41
C THR A 124 20.64 -15.10 -20.11
N ASN A 125 21.51 -14.32 -20.75
CA ASN A 125 21.19 -13.23 -21.67
C ASN A 125 20.37 -13.72 -22.88
N GLU A 126 19.29 -13.01 -23.24
CA GLU A 126 18.90 -12.74 -24.63
C GLU A 126 17.64 -11.86 -24.66
N ALA A 127 17.78 -10.64 -25.20
CA ALA A 127 16.74 -9.76 -25.80
C ALA A 127 17.08 -8.27 -25.57
N ALA A 128 18.31 -7.88 -25.88
CA ALA A 128 18.69 -6.47 -26.03
C ALA A 128 19.09 -6.21 -27.50
N ALA A 129 18.14 -6.38 -28.43
CA ALA A 129 18.29 -5.90 -29.80
C ALA A 129 16.94 -5.98 -30.52
N SER A 130 16.18 -4.89 -30.55
CA SER A 130 15.51 -4.40 -31.78
C SER A 130 14.57 -3.26 -31.43
N ALA A 131 15.03 -2.02 -31.59
CA ALA A 131 14.23 -0.84 -31.97
C ALA A 131 15.11 0.41 -31.91
N ARG A 132 16.03 0.56 -32.87
CA ARG A 132 16.72 1.83 -33.13
C ARG A 132 16.73 2.10 -34.64
N LYS A 133 16.09 3.22 -35.02
CA LYS A 133 16.01 3.84 -36.36
C LYS A 133 15.13 3.06 -37.35
N VAL A 134 14.26 3.70 -38.13
CA VAL A 134 14.59 4.78 -39.07
C VAL A 134 13.48 5.84 -39.17
N ASN A 135 13.94 7.07 -39.24
CA ASN A 135 13.24 8.33 -39.49
C ASN A 135 13.19 8.60 -41.00
N LYS A 136 12.05 9.03 -41.58
CA LYS A 136 12.02 10.19 -42.49
C LYS A 136 10.59 10.62 -42.88
N ILE A 137 10.47 11.93 -42.98
CA ILE A 137 9.33 12.80 -43.18
C ILE A 137 9.41 13.34 -44.62
N VAL A 138 8.28 13.26 -45.36
CA VAL A 138 7.70 14.21 -46.36
C VAL A 138 8.34 14.32 -47.76
N PRO A 139 7.57 14.73 -48.80
CA PRO A 139 6.10 14.76 -48.99
C PRO A 139 5.58 13.61 -49.87
#